data_AF-W1I5T7-F1
#
_entry.id   AF-W1I5T7-F1
#
_cell.length_a   1.000
_cell.length_b   1.000
_cell.length_c   1.000
_cell.angle_alpha   90.00
_cell.angle_beta   90.00
_cell.angle_gamma   90.00
#
_symmetry.space_group_name_H-M   'P 1'
#
loop_
_entity.id
_entity.type
_entity.pdbx_description
1 polymer ?
#
loop_
_entity_poly.entity_id
_entity_poly.type
_entity_poly.pdbx_seq_one_letter_code
_entity_poly.pdbx_strand_id
1 'polypeptide(L)' 'MRNAEFKEEYDKQVKELMSVLAGEALANLAELMRNASSESVRLNACKDILSRAGFDATAKSKMELDTPQDIIITIE' A
#
# COMPACT_ATOMS: atom_id res chain seq x y z
N MET A 1 -7.90 35.97 -4.79
CA MET A 1 -6.48 35.77 -5.16
C MET A 1 -5.64 35.28 -3.98
N ARG A 2 -5.57 35.99 -2.83
CA ARG A 2 -4.77 35.60 -1.63
C ARG A 2 -4.93 34.17 -1.07
N ASN A 3 -6.07 33.50 -1.28
CA ASN A 3 -6.35 32.20 -0.64
C ASN A 3 -5.86 30.98 -1.45
N ALA A 4 -5.81 31.11 -2.78
CA ALA A 4 -5.36 30.03 -3.67
C ALA A 4 -3.82 29.93 -3.67
N GLU A 5 -3.14 31.06 -3.80
CA GLU A 5 -1.67 31.14 -3.74
C GLU A 5 -1.14 30.70 -2.36
N PHE A 6 -1.82 31.08 -1.28
CA PHE A 6 -1.48 30.63 0.07
C PHE A 6 -1.65 29.11 0.21
N LYS A 7 -2.75 28.54 -0.31
CA LYS A 7 -2.97 27.10 -0.29
C LYS A 7 -1.90 26.35 -1.08
N GLU A 8 -1.53 26.87 -2.25
CA GLU A 8 -0.53 26.26 -3.11
C GLU A 8 0.86 26.25 -2.47
N GLU A 9 1.25 27.37 -1.84
CA GLU A 9 2.51 27.47 -1.09
C GLU A 9 2.50 26.57 0.17
N TYR A 10 1.38 26.48 0.87
CA TYR A 10 1.21 25.55 1.99
C TYR A 10 1.35 24.08 1.54
N ASP A 11 0.65 23.68 0.48
CA ASP A 11 0.71 22.33 -0.07
C ASP A 11 2.13 21.97 -0.53
N LYS A 12 2.87 22.96 -1.07
CA LYS A 12 4.27 22.81 -1.44
C LYS A 12 5.15 22.55 -0.20
N GLN A 13 5.02 23.36 0.85
CA GLN A 13 5.80 23.17 2.08
C GLN A 13 5.51 21.82 2.75
N VAL A 14 4.25 21.37 2.75
CA VAL A 14 3.88 20.05 3.24
C VAL A 14 4.58 18.95 2.44
N LYS A 15 4.63 19.05 1.11
CA LYS A 15 5.35 18.06 0.26
C LYS A 15 6.85 18.03 0.53
N GLU A 16 7.47 19.20 0.71
CA GLU A 16 8.89 19.28 1.06
C GLU A 16 9.16 18.63 2.42
N LEU A 17 8.34 18.91 3.43
CA LEU A 17 8.42 18.27 4.73
C LEU A 17 8.25 16.74 4.65
N MET A 18 7.27 16.27 3.88
CA MET A 18 7.06 14.83 3.68
C MET A 18 8.25 14.16 3.00
N SER A 19 8.94 14.86 2.10
CA SER A 19 10.13 14.33 1.42
C SER A 19 11.28 14.09 2.39
N VAL A 20 11.46 14.97 3.37
CA VAL A 20 12.45 14.80 4.45
C VAL A 20 12.06 13.61 5.34
N LEU A 21 10.81 13.59 5.80
CA LEU A 21 10.30 12.52 6.68
C LEU A 21 10.32 11.14 6.03
N ALA A 22 10.17 11.06 4.70
CA ALA A 22 10.23 9.80 3.98
C ALA A 22 11.59 9.10 4.14
N GLY A 23 12.69 9.85 4.19
CA GLY A 23 14.02 9.30 4.43
C GLY A 23 14.16 8.69 5.84
N GLU A 24 13.69 9.41 6.85
CA GLU A 24 13.68 8.93 8.24
C GLU A 24 12.77 7.72 8.43
N ALA A 25 11.59 7.73 7.79
CA ALA A 25 10.67 6.61 7.80
C ALA A 25 11.31 5.35 7.21
N LEU A 26 12.05 5.47 6.11
CA LEU A 26 12.76 4.34 5.51
C LEU A 26 13.87 3.80 6.42
N ALA A 27 14.63 4.69 7.08
CA ALA A 27 15.66 4.29 8.04
C ALA A 27 15.06 3.53 9.24
N ASN A 28 13.94 4.02 9.78
CA ASN A 28 13.19 3.36 10.85
C ASN A 28 12.64 2.00 10.38
N LEU A 29 12.14 1.90 9.15
CA LEU A 29 11.66 0.64 8.60
C LEU A 29 12.78 -0.42 8.53
N ALA A 30 13.97 0.00 8.09
CA ALA A 30 15.14 -0.88 8.01
C ALA A 30 15.60 -1.31 9.40
N GLU A 31 15.46 -0.44 10.40
CA GLU A 31 15.76 -0.76 11.79
C GLU A 31 14.76 -1.76 12.39
N LEU A 32 13.46 -1.55 12.14
CA LEU A 32 12.42 -2.49 12.54
C LEU A 32 12.63 -3.87 11.90
N MET A 33 13.03 -3.90 10.62
CA MET A 33 13.34 -5.13 9.90
C MET A 33 14.46 -5.93 10.59
N ARG A 34 15.53 -5.27 11.05
CA ARG A 34 16.70 -5.92 11.65
C ARG A 34 16.49 -6.28 13.12
N ASN A 35 15.92 -5.36 13.89
CA ASN A 35 16.09 -5.34 15.34
C ASN A 35 14.79 -5.39 16.14
N ALA A 36 13.61 -5.33 15.50
CA ALA A 36 12.36 -5.45 16.24
C ALA A 36 12.29 -6.82 16.95
N SER A 37 11.86 -6.83 18.21
CA SER A 37 11.71 -8.05 19.00
C SER A 37 10.64 -8.97 18.43
N SER A 38 9.52 -8.40 18.01
CA SER A 38 8.40 -9.13 17.39
C SER A 38 8.75 -9.58 15.96
N GLU A 39 8.66 -10.88 15.73
CA GLU A 39 8.86 -11.47 14.41
C GLU A 39 7.84 -10.96 13.38
N SER A 40 6.59 -10.76 13.79
CA SER A 40 5.55 -10.21 12.93
C SER A 40 5.91 -8.79 12.45
N VAL A 41 6.48 -7.98 13.33
CA VAL A 41 6.94 -6.62 12.97
C VAL A 41 8.10 -6.69 11.98
N ARG A 42 9.11 -7.55 12.21
CA ARG A 42 10.20 -7.75 11.26
C ARG A 42 9.69 -8.21 9.89
N LEU A 43 8.79 -9.20 9.86
CA LEU A 43 8.21 -9.73 8.63
C LEU A 43 7.44 -8.66 7.85
N ASN A 44 6.65 -7.84 8.53
CA ASN A 44 5.91 -6.76 7.87
C ASN A 44 6.85 -5.67 7.33
N ALA A 45 7.91 -5.33 8.07
CA ALA A 45 8.94 -4.40 7.59
C ALA A 45 9.68 -4.95 6.35
N CYS A 46 10.04 -6.24 6.34
CA CYS A 46 10.60 -6.91 5.16
C CYS A 46 9.65 -6.81 3.96
N LYS A 47 8.36 -7.14 4.15
CA LYS A 47 7.35 -7.09 3.08
C LYS A 47 7.23 -5.68 2.50
N ASP A 48 7.16 -4.66 3.34
CA ASP A 48 7.03 -3.27 2.89
C ASP A 48 8.25 -2.82 2.06
N ILE A 49 9.47 -3.16 2.49
CA ILE A 49 10.70 -2.88 1.73
C ILE A 49 10.68 -3.59 0.36
N LEU A 50 10.31 -4.87 0.33
CA LEU A 50 10.28 -5.65 -0.91
C LEU A 50 9.22 -5.13 -1.88
N SER A 51 8.03 -4.79 -1.40
CA SER A 51 6.97 -4.16 -2.21
C SER A 51 7.43 -2.82 -2.79
N ARG A 52 8.10 -1.96 -2.01
CA ARG A 52 8.65 -0.69 -2.51
C ARG A 52 9.75 -0.87 -3.56
N ALA A 53 10.52 -1.96 -3.46
CA ALA A 53 11.52 -2.33 -4.46
C ALA A 53 10.92 -3.00 -5.71
N GLY A 54 9.59 -3.20 -5.75
CA GLY A 54 8.88 -3.78 -6.89
C GLY A 54 8.78 -5.30 -6.88
N PHE A 55 9.09 -5.97 -5.76
CA PHE A 55 8.99 -7.42 -5.59
C PHE A 55 7.63 -7.86 -5.05
N ASP A 56 6.55 -7.31 -5.61
CA ASP A 56 5.21 -7.72 -5.24
C ASP A 56 4.86 -9.11 -5.79
N ALA A 57 3.95 -9.80 -5.10
CA ALA A 57 3.44 -11.09 -5.54
C ALA A 57 2.77 -10.95 -6.92
N THR A 58 3.26 -11.70 -7.90
CA THR A 58 2.70 -11.70 -9.25
C THR A 58 1.36 -12.47 -9.29
N ALA A 59 0.39 -11.87 -9.99
CA ALA A 59 -0.92 -12.38 -10.41
C ALA A 59 -1.76 -13.20 -9.40
N LYS A 60 -2.87 -12.60 -8.93
CA LYS A 60 -4.00 -13.37 -8.38
C LYS A 60 -4.75 -14.02 -9.56
N SER A 61 -4.78 -15.35 -9.63
CA SER A 61 -5.66 -16.03 -10.57
C SER A 61 -7.11 -15.71 -10.21
N LYS A 62 -7.81 -14.92 -11.05
CA LYS A 62 -9.26 -14.85 -10.98
C LYS A 62 -9.81 -16.15 -11.53
N MET A 63 -10.38 -16.98 -10.66
CA MET A 63 -11.20 -18.10 -11.06
C MET A 63 -12.62 -17.55 -11.20
N GLU A 64 -13.10 -17.38 -12.43
CA GLU A 64 -14.51 -17.08 -12.67
C GLU A 64 -15.29 -18.39 -12.50
N LEU A 65 -16.14 -18.44 -11.46
CA LEU A 65 -17.09 -19.52 -11.28
C LEU A 65 -18.27 -19.23 -12.21
N ASP A 66 -18.33 -19.93 -13.34
CA ASP A 66 -19.51 -19.93 -14.20
C ASP A 66 -20.61 -20.75 -13.50
N THR A 67 -21.45 -20.08 -12.72
CA THR A 67 -22.59 -20.74 -12.06
C THR A 67 -23.69 -20.93 -13.10
N PRO A 68 -24.13 -22.17 -13.39
CA PRO A 68 -25.22 -22.43 -14.32
C PRO A 68 -26.48 -21.68 -13.87
N GLN A 69 -27.06 -20.86 -14.74
CA GLN A 69 -28.31 -20.17 -14.46
C GLN A 69 -29.47 -21.18 -14.35
N ASP A 70 -30.31 -20.94 -13.35
CA ASP A 70 -31.46 -21.71 -12.89
C ASP A 70 -32.17 -22.55 -13.98
N ILE A 71 -32.21 -23.87 -13.76
CA ILE A 71 -33.09 -24.78 -14.48
C ILE A 71 -34.52 -24.48 -14.03
N ILE A 72 -35.25 -23.68 -14.80
CA ILE A 72 -36.69 -23.50 -14.62
C ILE A 72 -37.38 -24.79 -15.10
N ILE A 73 -37.80 -25.63 -14.16
CA ILE A 73 -38.66 -26.79 -14.46
C ILE A 73 -40.11 -26.26 -14.46
N THR A 74 -40.65 -26.02 -15.65
CA THR A 74 -42.10 -25.83 -15.82
C THR A 74 -42.76 -27.20 -15.66
N ILE A 75 -43.59 -27.35 -14.64
CA ILE A 75 -44.45 -28.53 -14.46
C ILE A 75 -45.78 -28.20 -15.17
N GLU A 76 -46.06 -28.92 -16.25
CA GLU A 76 -47.37 -28.93 -16.93
C GLU A 76 -48.37 -29.84 -16.18
#